data_AF-A0A832P944-F1
#
_entry.id   AF-A0A832P944-F1
#
_cell.length_a   1.000
_cell.length_b   1.000
_cell.length_c   1.000
_cell.angle_alpha   90.00
_cell.angle_beta   90.00
_cell.angle_gamma   90.00
#
_symmetry.space_group_name_H-M   'P 1'
#
loop_
_entity.id
_entity.type
_entity.pdbx_description
1 polymer ?
#
loop_
_entity_poly.entity_id
_entity_poly.type
_entity_poly.pdbx_seq_one_letter_code
_entity_poly.pdbx_strand_id
1 'polypeptide(L)'
;MNNNNNNNNIFKMMDLKNKVHDIAIDFHDIPFYGCRDTPCIKGIKPKTGTSWGYSFCTLDIIGNSKLTLDVIDINGLNKDYSTLMDSLFVTIQPI
;
A
#
# COMPACT_ATOMS: atom_id res chain seq x y z
N MET A 1 23.70 -3.11 -7.99
CA MET A 1 23.78 -1.73 -7.47
C MET A 1 22.95 -1.67 -6.20
N ASN A 2 23.58 -1.34 -5.07
CA ASN A 2 23.03 -1.44 -3.71
C ASN A 2 22.05 -0.29 -3.40
N ASN A 3 20.76 -0.60 -3.24
CA ASN A 3 19.73 0.33 -2.75
C ASN A 3 19.66 0.44 -1.22
N ASN A 4 20.48 -0.31 -0.47
CA ASN A 4 20.32 -0.47 0.99
C ASN A 4 20.82 0.72 1.85
N ASN A 5 21.45 1.75 1.26
CA ASN A 5 22.00 2.88 2.02
C ASN A 5 21.05 4.09 2.11
N ASN A 6 20.13 4.28 1.17
CA ASN A 6 19.28 5.47 1.14
C ASN A 6 18.12 5.38 2.15
N ASN A 7 17.48 4.21 2.25
CA ASN A 7 16.32 4.02 3.14
C ASN A 7 16.72 4.08 4.62
N ASN A 8 17.88 3.51 4.98
CA ASN A 8 18.41 3.54 6.34
C ASN A 8 18.64 4.98 6.86
N ASN A 9 19.03 5.89 5.96
CA ASN A 9 19.23 7.30 6.30
C ASN A 9 17.90 8.01 6.55
N ILE A 10 16.85 7.72 5.77
CA ILE A 10 15.51 8.26 5.97
C ILE A 10 14.93 7.80 7.31
N PHE A 11 15.00 6.50 7.63
CA PHE A 11 14.50 5.98 8.91
C PHE A 11 15.24 6.58 10.12
N LYS A 12 16.55 6.84 9.98
CA LYS A 12 17.35 7.49 11.03
C LYS A 12 17.02 8.98 11.16
N MET A 13 16.81 9.67 10.04
CA MET A 13 16.48 11.10 10.00
C MET A 13 15.08 11.40 10.52
N MET A 14 14.15 10.45 10.38
CA MET A 14 12.80 10.51 10.93
C MET A 14 12.68 9.91 12.34
N ASP A 15 13.80 9.48 12.94
CA ASP A 15 13.88 8.88 14.28
C ASP A 15 12.88 7.73 14.50
N LEU A 16 12.77 6.87 13.47
CA LEU A 16 11.80 5.78 13.41
C LEU A 16 12.33 4.47 14.02
N LYS A 17 13.64 4.35 14.27
CA LYS A 17 14.24 3.11 14.79
C LYS A 17 13.90 2.88 16.26
N ASN A 18 13.65 1.62 16.62
CA ASN A 18 13.43 1.15 18.00
C ASN A 18 12.27 1.83 18.73
N LYS A 19 11.30 2.37 17.99
CA LYS A 19 10.06 2.92 18.53
C LYS A 19 8.88 2.15 17.98
N VAL A 20 7.84 2.04 18.81
CA VAL A 20 6.54 1.56 18.35
C VAL A 20 5.90 2.70 17.56
N HIS A 21 5.47 2.41 16.35
CA HIS A 21 4.72 3.33 15.51
C HIS A 21 3.38 2.71 15.17
N ASP A 22 2.35 3.54 15.14
CA ASP A 22 1.07 3.16 14.59
C ASP A 22 1.18 3.19 13.06
N ILE A 23 0.59 2.20 12.40
CA ILE A 23 0.56 2.10 10.94
C ILE A 23 -0.91 2.14 10.49
N ALA A 24 -1.22 3.04 9.57
CA ALA A 24 -2.49 3.05 8.84
C ALA A 24 -2.36 2.19 7.58
N ILE A 25 -3.43 1.45 7.30
CA ILE A 25 -3.61 0.71 6.05
C ILE A 25 -4.81 1.32 5.35
N ASP A 26 -4.56 2.15 4.34
CA ASP A 26 -5.61 2.84 3.61
C ASP A 26 -5.85 2.20 2.25
N PHE A 27 -7.12 2.07 1.84
CA PHE A 27 -7.52 1.47 0.56
C PHE A 27 -7.95 2.55 -0.42
N HIS A 28 -7.38 2.49 -1.63
CA HIS A 28 -7.50 3.53 -2.63
C HIS A 28 -8.05 2.94 -3.92
N ASP A 29 -9.02 3.63 -4.53
CA ASP A 29 -9.56 3.34 -5.85
C ASP A 29 -9.30 4.52 -6.79
N ILE A 30 -8.67 4.26 -7.94
CA ILE A 30 -8.48 5.23 -9.02
C ILE A 30 -9.38 4.84 -10.20
N PRO A 31 -10.34 5.70 -10.59
CA PRO A 31 -11.21 5.48 -11.73
C PRO A 31 -10.44 5.22 -13.03
N PHE A 32 -10.87 4.22 -13.79
CA PHE A 32 -10.36 3.89 -15.12
C PHE A 32 -11.50 3.92 -16.15
N TYR A 33 -11.23 4.57 -17.29
CA TYR A 33 -12.21 4.81 -18.35
C TYR A 33 -11.87 4.08 -19.66
N GLY A 34 -10.92 3.14 -19.62
CA GLY A 34 -10.52 2.32 -20.77
C GLY A 34 -11.24 0.98 -20.86
N CYS A 35 -10.59 -0.01 -21.48
CA CYS A 35 -11.13 -1.37 -21.60
C CYS A 35 -11.19 -2.06 -20.23
N ARG A 36 -12.36 -2.53 -19.83
CA ARG A 36 -12.52 -3.22 -18.53
C ARG A 36 -11.72 -4.52 -18.41
N ASP A 37 -11.35 -5.12 -19.53
CA ASP A 37 -10.58 -6.37 -19.58
C ASP A 37 -9.06 -6.11 -19.55
N THR A 38 -8.63 -4.85 -19.41
CA THR A 38 -7.22 -4.51 -19.17
C THR A 38 -6.75 -5.19 -17.88
N PRO A 39 -5.56 -5.84 -17.88
CA PRO A 39 -5.02 -6.48 -16.68
C PRO A 39 -4.98 -5.53 -15.48
N CYS A 40 -5.28 -6.08 -14.30
CA CYS A 40 -5.34 -5.35 -13.03
C CYS A 40 -6.48 -4.32 -12.91
N ILE A 41 -7.43 -4.25 -13.86
CA ILE A 41 -8.66 -3.48 -13.67
C ILE A 41 -9.69 -4.34 -12.92
N LYS A 42 -10.32 -3.76 -11.90
CA LYS A 42 -11.39 -4.44 -11.15
C LYS A 42 -12.57 -3.52 -10.87
N GLY A 43 -13.66 -4.13 -10.38
CA GLY A 43 -14.84 -3.39 -9.97
C GLY A 43 -14.57 -2.57 -8.72
N ILE A 44 -14.81 -1.26 -8.81
CA ILE A 44 -14.71 -0.30 -7.70
C ILE A 44 -16.08 0.28 -7.37
N LYS A 45 -16.18 1.02 -6.26
CA LYS A 45 -17.39 1.81 -5.99
C LYS A 45 -17.59 2.83 -7.13
N PRO A 46 -18.79 2.93 -7.75
CA PRO A 46 -19.03 3.85 -8.84
C PRO A 46 -18.64 5.30 -8.49
N LYS A 47 -17.87 5.94 -9.37
CA LYS A 47 -17.40 7.31 -9.20
C LYS A 47 -17.35 8.00 -10.56
N THR A 48 -18.04 9.13 -10.70
CA THR A 48 -18.04 9.99 -11.89
C THR A 48 -18.15 9.20 -13.21
N GLY A 49 -19.18 8.35 -13.33
CA GLY A 49 -19.52 7.65 -14.57
C GLY A 49 -18.75 6.36 -14.87
N THR A 50 -17.84 5.91 -14.01
CA THR A 50 -17.21 4.58 -14.11
C THR A 50 -17.38 3.79 -12.82
N SER A 51 -17.40 2.46 -12.95
CA SER A 51 -17.40 1.47 -11.86
C SER A 51 -16.17 0.57 -11.92
N TRP A 52 -15.15 0.97 -12.69
CA TRP A 52 -13.94 0.20 -12.94
C TRP A 52 -12.73 1.06 -12.63
N GLY A 53 -11.69 0.44 -12.08
CA GLY A 53 -10.49 1.15 -11.67
C GLY A 53 -9.37 0.25 -11.21
N TYR A 54 -8.25 0.91 -10.89
CA TYR A 54 -7.16 0.30 -10.13
C TYR A 54 -7.44 0.48 -8.66
N SER A 55 -7.21 -0.58 -7.88
CA SER A 55 -7.22 -0.54 -6.43
C SER A 55 -5.87 -0.93 -5.87
N PHE A 56 -5.41 -0.19 -4.87
CA PHE A 56 -4.18 -0.47 -4.12
C PHE A 56 -4.42 -0.12 -2.65
N CYS A 57 -3.53 -0.56 -1.77
CA CYS A 57 -3.48 -0.06 -0.41
C CYS A 57 -2.12 0.56 -0.09
N THR A 58 -2.10 1.57 0.78
CA THR A 58 -0.88 2.19 1.29
C THR A 58 -0.62 1.73 2.71
N LEU A 59 0.66 1.65 3.07
CA LEU A 59 1.11 1.51 4.45
C LEU A 59 1.72 2.81 4.90
N ASP A 60 1.07 3.50 5.82
CA ASP A 60 1.47 4.83 6.25
C ASP A 60 1.80 4.84 7.75
N ILE A 61 2.97 5.36 8.12
CA ILE A 61 3.23 5.70 9.52
C ILE A 61 2.35 6.89 9.90
N ILE A 62 1.58 6.71 10.96
CA ILE A 62 0.68 7.73 11.52
C ILE A 62 1.23 8.22 12.86
N GLY A 63 1.20 9.55 13.06
CA GLY A 63 1.76 10.22 14.23
C GLY A 63 2.32 11.60 13.88
N ASN A 64 3.34 12.04 14.60
CA ASN A 64 4.00 13.33 14.34
C ASN A 64 4.68 13.39 12.97
N SER A 65 5.08 12.24 12.44
CA SER A 65 5.63 12.09 11.10
C SER A 65 4.66 11.28 10.26
N LYS A 66 4.29 11.80 9.09
CA LYS A 66 3.48 11.07 8.09
C LYS A 66 4.41 10.58 6.99
N LEU A 67 4.54 9.26 6.86
CA LEU A 67 5.40 8.64 5.84
C LEU A 67 4.70 7.42 5.24
N THR A 68 4.56 7.41 3.93
CA THR A 68 4.18 6.21 3.17
C THR A 68 5.39 5.28 3.06
N LEU A 69 5.26 4.09 3.64
CA LEU A 69 6.27 3.04 3.62
C LEU A 69 6.18 2.19 2.36
N ASP A 70 4.96 1.86 1.94
CA ASP A 70 4.74 0.98 0.79
C ASP A 70 3.39 1.24 0.12
N VAL A 71 3.29 0.83 -1.14
CA VAL A 71 2.08 0.86 -1.95
C VAL A 71 1.91 -0.52 -2.58
N ILE A 72 0.87 -1.23 -2.14
CA ILE A 72 0.64 -2.63 -2.51
C ILE A 72 -0.52 -2.69 -3.50
N ASP A 73 -0.25 -3.28 -4.67
CA ASP A 73 -1.29 -3.59 -5.65
C ASP A 73 -2.21 -4.70 -5.11
N ILE A 74 -3.51 -4.41 -5.03
CA ILE A 74 -4.53 -5.37 -4.56
C ILE A 74 -5.49 -5.78 -5.68
N ASN A 75 -5.13 -5.56 -6.94
CA ASN A 75 -5.96 -5.89 -8.10
C ASN A 75 -5.99 -7.40 -8.37
N GLY A 76 -4.91 -8.13 -8.04
CA GLY A 76 -4.87 -9.59 -8.09
C GLY A 76 -5.50 -10.29 -6.88
N LEU A 77 -5.81 -9.53 -5.82
CA LEU A 77 -6.44 -10.07 -4.62
C LEU A 77 -7.96 -10.06 -4.84
N ASN A 78 -8.58 -11.24 -4.86
CA ASN A 78 -10.02 -11.45 -4.99
C ASN A 78 -10.79 -11.02 -3.73
N LYS A 79 -10.49 -9.83 -3.19
CA LYS A 79 -10.93 -9.35 -1.86
C LYS A 79 -10.55 -10.32 -0.73
N ASP A 80 -9.58 -11.18 -0.96
CA ASP A 80 -9.02 -12.02 0.08
C ASP A 80 -8.02 -11.20 0.90
N TYR A 81 -8.58 -10.46 1.85
CA TYR A 81 -7.81 -9.65 2.78
C TYR A 81 -6.97 -10.50 3.73
N SER A 82 -7.21 -11.82 3.86
CA SER A 82 -6.36 -12.70 4.67
C SER A 82 -4.99 -12.87 4.02
N THR A 83 -4.95 -13.10 2.70
CA THR A 83 -3.69 -13.17 1.95
C THR A 83 -2.93 -11.84 1.98
N LEU A 84 -3.65 -10.71 1.94
CA LEU A 84 -3.05 -9.38 2.12
C LEU A 84 -2.41 -9.24 3.50
N MET A 85 -3.15 -9.59 4.57
CA MET A 85 -2.67 -9.48 5.94
C MET A 85 -1.48 -10.41 6.19
N ASP A 86 -1.50 -11.64 5.68
CA ASP A 86 -0.39 -12.58 5.78
C ASP A 86 0.87 -12.01 5.09
N SER A 87 0.71 -11.47 3.88
CA SER A 87 1.80 -10.82 3.16
C SER A 87 2.34 -9.60 3.93
N LEU A 88 1.46 -8.82 4.56
CA LEU A 88 1.84 -7.67 5.39
C LEU A 88 2.61 -8.08 6.64
N PHE A 89 2.14 -9.12 7.35
CA PHE A 89 2.83 -9.63 8.54
C PHE A 89 4.22 -10.18 8.19
N VAL A 90 4.39 -10.84 7.05
CA VAL A 90 5.71 -11.28 6.58
C VAL A 90 6.63 -10.08 6.33
N THR A 91 6.12 -8.99 5.74
CA THR A 91 6.92 -7.78 5.48
C THR A 91 7.31 -7.03 6.76
N ILE A 92 6.50 -7.12 7.82
CA ILE A 92 6.71 -6.42 9.11
C ILE A 92 7.52 -7.28 10.10
N GLN A 93 7.68 -8.59 9.86
CA GLN A 93 8.50 -9.43 10.73
C GLN A 93 9.96 -8.96 10.74
N PRO A 94 10.56 -8.77 11.93
CA PRO A 94 11.98 -8.45 12.01
C PRO A 94 12.79 -9.65 11.50
N ILE A 95 13.70 -9.39 10.56
CA ILE A 95 14.81 -10.29 10.23
C ILE A 95 15.81 -10.28 11.39
#